data_AF-A0A077WZG2-F1
#
_entry.id   AF-A0A077WZG2-F1
#
_cell.length_a   1.000
_cell.length_b   1.000
_cell.length_c   1.000
_cell.angle_alpha   90.00
_cell.angle_beta   90.00
_cell.angle_gamma   90.00
#
_symmetry.space_group_name_H-M   'P 1'
#
loop_
_entity.id
_entity.type
_entity.pdbx_description
1 polymer ?
#
loop_
_entity_poly.entity_id
_entity_poly.type
_entity_poly.pdbx_seq_one_letter_code
_entity_poly.pdbx_strand_id
1 'polypeptide(L)'
;MPMIFRKPQPKTVAVDLDQTLAHTLEAMIDWHNQVYNTCLTMADFDTHDYSRIWGGSHEEACLKVREFYDSPHFERIQPIHDFALETLKILKKRKFTLVIITSRQQFIAEETKKFVDKHYPGIFESIYFCNLGLSDAEQLEYVSKPKSAICQEIGVDVLIDDGLDHAIDCATSLDIEVLLYDRKNQYRWNHLNNKTSSGVNNNSRPVSLTAMSRQLYHNYSSNNCNNSLPSNITRVSSWKEILDYFPKPHSPLRHCYYPQDLMDDDDDQDDDYEDGPSCEYETIEVDGLTDDEEDGYQSTGSSTEAED
;
A
#
# COMPACT_ATOMS: atom_id res chain seq x y z
N MET A 1 -12.93 41.42 -5.17
CA MET A 1 -11.87 40.51 -4.70
C MET A 1 -11.49 39.59 -5.85
N PRO A 2 -10.19 39.41 -6.18
CA PRO A 2 -9.83 38.46 -7.21
C PRO A 2 -10.17 37.05 -6.72
N MET A 3 -10.93 36.29 -7.52
CA MET A 3 -11.10 34.86 -7.26
C MET A 3 -9.75 34.19 -7.45
N ILE A 4 -9.13 33.78 -6.34
CA ILE A 4 -7.94 32.92 -6.36
C ILE A 4 -8.42 31.57 -6.89
N PHE A 5 -8.23 31.33 -8.19
CA PHE A 5 -8.34 29.99 -8.76
C PHE A 5 -7.24 29.13 -8.13
N ARG A 6 -7.56 28.42 -7.05
CA ARG A 6 -6.73 27.31 -6.59
C ARG A 6 -6.75 26.28 -7.71
N LYS A 7 -5.57 25.93 -8.24
CA LYS A 7 -5.46 24.77 -9.12
C LYS A 7 -6.07 23.58 -8.37
N PRO A 8 -6.94 22.77 -9.00
CA PRO A 8 -7.46 21.57 -8.36
C PRO A 8 -6.27 20.69 -7.97
N GLN A 9 -6.19 20.35 -6.69
CA GLN A 9 -5.18 19.42 -6.21
C GLN A 9 -5.51 18.03 -6.75
N PRO A 10 -4.50 17.22 -7.09
CA PRO A 10 -4.74 15.83 -7.48
C PRO A 10 -5.40 15.08 -6.32
N LYS A 11 -6.36 14.22 -6.65
CA LYS A 11 -7.04 13.40 -5.63
C LYS A 11 -6.07 12.38 -5.04
N THR A 12 -6.16 12.17 -3.73
CA THR A 12 -5.32 11.24 -2.98
C THR A 12 -6.06 9.92 -2.79
N VAL A 13 -5.45 8.82 -3.25
CA VAL A 13 -5.91 7.45 -3.00
C VAL A 13 -4.97 6.79 -2.01
N ALA A 14 -5.49 6.43 -0.84
CA ALA A 14 -4.79 5.61 0.14
C ALA A 14 -5.08 4.13 -0.12
N VAL A 15 -4.04 3.30 -0.04
CA VAL A 15 -4.14 1.86 -0.26
C VAL A 15 -3.54 1.15 0.95
N ASP A 16 -4.27 0.18 1.50
CA ASP A 16 -3.70 -0.74 2.48
C ASP A 16 -2.67 -1.68 1.85
N LEU A 17 -1.77 -2.21 2.67
CA LEU A 17 -0.73 -3.13 2.21
C LEU A 17 -1.12 -4.59 2.37
N ASP A 18 -1.49 -5.03 3.57
CA ASP A 18 -1.64 -6.44 3.89
C ASP A 18 -3.00 -6.94 3.40
N GLN A 19 -3.04 -8.01 2.61
CA GLN A 19 -4.27 -8.56 1.98
C GLN A 19 -4.88 -7.65 0.90
N THR A 20 -4.34 -6.45 0.68
CA THR A 20 -4.72 -5.52 -0.39
C THR A 20 -3.67 -5.41 -1.51
N LEU A 21 -2.38 -5.38 -1.13
CA LEU A 21 -1.23 -5.38 -2.05
C LEU A 21 -0.26 -6.56 -1.80
N ALA A 22 -0.33 -7.20 -0.63
CA ALA A 22 0.60 -8.26 -0.24
C ALA A 22 -0.15 -9.50 0.29
N HIS A 23 0.34 -10.71 -0.05
CA HIS A 23 -0.14 -11.99 0.47
C HIS A 23 0.41 -12.30 1.89
N THR A 24 0.33 -11.32 2.79
CA THR A 24 0.90 -11.40 4.15
C THR A 24 0.26 -12.49 5.02
N LEU A 25 -1.07 -12.57 5.07
CA LEU A 25 -1.80 -13.57 5.83
C LEU A 25 -1.55 -14.97 5.28
N GLU A 26 -1.51 -15.16 3.96
CA GLU A 26 -1.13 -16.46 3.39
C GLU A 26 0.28 -16.88 3.84
N ALA A 27 1.27 -15.97 3.77
CA ALA A 27 2.63 -16.25 4.24
C ALA A 27 2.70 -16.50 5.77
N MET A 28 1.88 -15.79 6.55
CA MET A 28 1.78 -15.96 8.00
C MET A 28 1.11 -17.29 8.37
N ILE A 29 0.11 -17.74 7.62
CA ILE A 29 -0.51 -19.04 7.77
C ILE A 29 0.51 -20.14 7.49
N ASP A 30 1.25 -20.05 6.39
CA ASP A 30 2.28 -21.03 6.04
C ASP A 30 3.34 -21.13 7.14
N TRP A 31 3.83 -19.98 7.63
CA TRP A 31 4.76 -19.91 8.76
C TRP A 31 4.17 -20.54 10.03
N HIS A 32 2.96 -20.15 10.42
CA HIS A 32 2.36 -20.63 11.67
C HIS A 32 2.11 -22.15 11.61
N ASN A 33 1.64 -22.65 10.47
CA ASN A 33 1.46 -24.08 10.24
C ASN A 33 2.78 -24.84 10.35
N GLN A 34 3.86 -24.30 9.77
CA GLN A 34 5.18 -24.92 9.85
C GLN A 34 5.76 -24.90 11.28
N VAL A 35 5.66 -23.79 12.00
CA VAL A 35 6.30 -23.61 13.32
C VAL A 35 5.50 -24.29 14.43
N TYR A 36 4.18 -24.19 14.39
CA TYR A 36 3.29 -24.65 15.46
C TYR A 36 2.55 -25.95 15.12
N ASN A 37 2.86 -26.58 13.98
CA ASN A 37 2.21 -27.80 13.47
C ASN A 37 0.68 -27.66 13.40
N THR A 38 0.19 -26.50 12.96
CA THR A 38 -1.23 -26.25 12.72
C THR A 38 -1.63 -26.54 11.27
N CYS A 39 -2.94 -26.53 10.98
CA CYS A 39 -3.51 -26.70 9.65
C CYS A 39 -4.46 -25.55 9.30
N LEU A 40 -4.07 -24.32 9.64
CA LEU A 40 -4.85 -23.11 9.37
C LEU A 40 -4.93 -22.84 7.86
N THR A 41 -6.03 -22.22 7.46
CA THR A 41 -6.33 -21.76 6.11
C THR A 41 -6.94 -20.36 6.18
N MET A 42 -7.04 -19.66 5.06
CA MET A 42 -7.71 -18.34 5.00
C MET A 42 -9.15 -18.38 5.53
N ALA A 43 -9.83 -19.52 5.40
CA ALA A 43 -11.21 -19.69 5.87
C ALA A 43 -11.35 -19.70 7.39
N ASP A 44 -10.25 -19.92 8.13
CA ASP A 44 -10.24 -19.90 9.59
C ASP A 44 -10.21 -18.48 10.16
N PHE A 45 -9.89 -17.47 9.34
CA PHE A 45 -9.78 -16.08 9.76
C PHE A 45 -11.10 -15.34 9.50
N ASP A 46 -11.93 -15.18 10.54
CA ASP A 46 -13.10 -14.29 10.55
C ASP A 46 -12.81 -12.93 11.21
N THR A 47 -11.56 -12.70 11.63
CA THR A 47 -11.08 -11.50 12.30
C THR A 47 -9.58 -11.33 12.10
N HIS A 48 -9.09 -10.09 12.19
CA HIS A 48 -7.66 -9.78 12.30
C HIS A 48 -7.12 -9.93 13.75
N ASP A 49 -7.96 -10.28 14.72
CA ASP A 49 -7.51 -10.62 16.08
C ASP A 49 -6.92 -12.04 16.11
N TYR A 50 -5.61 -12.13 15.91
CA TYR A 50 -4.92 -13.40 15.87
C TYR A 50 -4.91 -14.15 17.21
N SER A 51 -5.11 -13.48 18.35
CA SER A 51 -5.24 -14.18 19.64
C SER A 51 -6.48 -15.07 19.68
N ARG A 52 -7.54 -14.68 18.98
CA ARG A 52 -8.77 -15.48 18.83
C ARG A 52 -8.58 -16.69 17.92
N ILE A 53 -7.75 -16.57 16.89
CA ILE A 53 -7.49 -17.64 15.91
C ILE A 53 -6.48 -18.65 16.45
N TRP A 54 -5.36 -18.16 16.99
CA TRP A 54 -4.27 -19.01 17.50
C TRP A 54 -4.50 -19.50 18.93
N GLY A 55 -5.43 -18.88 19.65
CA GLY A 55 -5.55 -19.01 21.10
C GLY A 55 -4.45 -18.24 21.84
N GLY A 56 -4.61 -18.14 23.15
CA GLY A 56 -3.66 -17.44 24.02
C GLY A 56 -4.04 -15.99 24.30
N SER A 57 -3.08 -15.22 24.82
CA SER A 57 -3.23 -13.80 25.11
C SER A 57 -2.88 -12.91 23.90
N HIS A 58 -3.22 -11.63 24.00
CA HIS A 58 -2.82 -10.63 23.00
C HIS A 58 -1.29 -10.53 22.89
N GLU A 59 -0.59 -10.61 24.03
CA GLU A 59 0.87 -10.55 24.11
C GLU A 59 1.50 -11.77 23.43
N GLU A 60 0.94 -12.97 23.62
CA GLU A 60 1.39 -14.18 22.92
C GLU A 60 1.18 -14.06 21.40
N ALA A 61 0.06 -13.48 20.96
CA ALA A 61 -0.17 -13.20 19.55
C ALA A 61 0.80 -12.15 19.00
N CYS A 62 1.09 -11.08 19.75
CA CYS A 62 2.13 -10.12 19.38
C CYS A 62 3.47 -10.82 19.20
N LEU A 63 3.92 -11.62 20.18
CA LEU A 63 5.19 -12.35 20.10
C LEU A 63 5.27 -13.21 18.83
N LYS A 64 4.23 -13.99 18.52
CA LYS A 64 4.16 -14.76 17.28
C LYS A 64 4.28 -13.90 16.02
N VAL A 65 3.62 -12.75 15.98
CA VAL A 65 3.76 -11.82 14.84
C VAL A 65 5.19 -11.33 14.69
N ARG A 66 5.94 -11.12 15.79
CA ARG A 66 7.33 -10.64 15.74
C ARG A 66 8.26 -11.76 15.27
N GLU A 67 8.05 -12.99 15.75
CA GLU A 67 8.73 -14.17 15.23
C GLU A 67 8.45 -14.39 13.73
N PHE A 68 7.24 -14.09 13.27
CA PHE A 68 6.91 -14.14 11.84
C PHE A 68 7.71 -13.10 11.05
N TYR A 69 7.82 -11.85 11.54
CA TYR A 69 8.61 -10.81 10.89
C TYR A 69 10.08 -11.19 10.73
N ASP A 70 10.65 -11.87 11.72
CA ASP A 70 12.04 -12.36 11.69
C ASP A 70 12.21 -13.64 10.85
N SER A 71 11.13 -14.18 10.29
CA SER A 71 11.16 -15.45 9.55
C SER A 71 11.40 -15.27 8.04
N PRO A 72 11.95 -16.29 7.36
CA PRO A 72 12.04 -16.30 5.90
C PRO A 72 10.69 -16.26 5.18
N HIS A 73 9.57 -16.46 5.88
CA HIS A 73 8.23 -16.38 5.27
C HIS A 73 7.83 -14.94 5.03
N PHE A 74 8.18 -14.03 5.95
CA PHE A 74 7.92 -12.60 5.81
C PHE A 74 8.71 -12.01 4.64
N GLU A 75 10.00 -12.35 4.50
CA GLU A 75 10.83 -11.91 3.37
C GLU A 75 10.32 -12.40 2.00
N ARG A 76 9.62 -13.54 1.98
CA ARG A 76 9.11 -14.19 0.76
C ARG A 76 7.66 -13.85 0.45
N ILE A 77 7.03 -12.93 1.20
CA ILE A 77 5.68 -12.43 0.88
C ILE A 77 5.63 -12.02 -0.59
N GLN A 78 4.63 -12.51 -1.30
CA GLN A 78 4.39 -12.16 -2.70
C GLN A 78 3.39 -11.01 -2.79
N PRO A 79 3.53 -10.11 -3.78
CA PRO A 79 2.51 -9.11 -4.04
C PRO A 79 1.26 -9.76 -4.62
N ILE A 80 0.13 -9.05 -4.52
CA ILE A 80 -1.10 -9.49 -5.18
C ILE A 80 -0.98 -9.22 -6.68
N HIS A 81 -1.05 -10.30 -7.47
CA HIS A 81 -0.90 -10.31 -8.93
C HIS A 81 -2.25 -10.39 -9.68
N ASP A 82 -3.23 -9.60 -9.28
CA ASP A 82 -4.59 -9.61 -9.86
C ASP A 82 -4.98 -8.29 -10.52
N PHE A 83 -4.04 -7.68 -11.25
CA PHE A 83 -4.14 -6.36 -11.91
C PHE A 83 -3.85 -5.16 -11.00
N ALA A 84 -3.35 -5.39 -9.78
CA ALA A 84 -3.03 -4.33 -8.81
C ALA A 84 -1.99 -3.33 -9.33
N LEU A 85 -0.83 -3.81 -9.79
CA LEU A 85 0.25 -2.94 -10.27
C LEU A 85 -0.19 -2.14 -11.51
N GLU A 86 -0.92 -2.77 -12.41
CA GLU A 86 -1.48 -2.15 -13.62
C GLU A 86 -2.48 -1.05 -13.27
N THR A 87 -3.43 -1.33 -12.37
CA THR A 87 -4.39 -0.33 -11.89
C THR A 87 -3.66 0.85 -11.26
N LEU A 88 -2.70 0.61 -10.37
CA LEU A 88 -1.92 1.68 -9.73
C LEU A 88 -1.12 2.52 -10.73
N LYS A 89 -0.49 1.90 -11.74
CA LYS A 89 0.19 2.62 -12.83
C LYS A 89 -0.78 3.50 -13.62
N ILE A 90 -1.99 3.00 -13.89
CA ILE A 90 -3.05 3.75 -14.58
C ILE A 90 -3.51 4.94 -13.74
N LEU A 91 -3.75 4.75 -12.44
CA LEU A 91 -4.13 5.83 -11.52
C LEU A 91 -3.03 6.89 -11.44
N LYS A 92 -1.77 6.50 -11.32
CA LYS A 92 -0.62 7.43 -11.35
C LYS A 92 -0.55 8.22 -12.65
N LYS A 93 -0.73 7.57 -13.81
CA LYS A 93 -0.79 8.23 -15.12
C LYS A 93 -1.92 9.26 -15.19
N ARG A 94 -3.05 8.98 -14.53
CA ARG A 94 -4.21 9.87 -14.40
C ARG A 94 -4.05 10.95 -13.33
N LYS A 95 -2.84 11.12 -12.77
CA LYS A 95 -2.49 12.17 -11.81
C LYS A 95 -3.21 12.02 -10.47
N PHE A 96 -3.54 10.80 -10.05
CA PHE A 96 -3.85 10.55 -8.65
C PHE A 96 -2.55 10.52 -7.84
N THR A 97 -2.59 11.10 -6.64
CA THR A 97 -1.55 10.90 -5.62
C THR A 97 -1.84 9.58 -4.92
N LEU A 98 -0.85 8.68 -4.87
CA LEU A 98 -1.00 7.34 -4.31
C LEU A 98 -0.14 7.23 -3.05
N VAL A 99 -0.74 6.80 -1.95
CA VAL A 99 -0.05 6.59 -0.67
C VAL A 99 -0.43 5.24 -0.07
N ILE A 100 0.47 4.67 0.74
CA ILE A 100 0.15 3.48 1.54
C ILE A 100 -0.21 3.92 2.96
N ILE A 101 -1.32 3.41 3.50
CA ILE A 101 -1.62 3.49 4.93
C ILE A 101 -1.78 2.06 5.45
N THR A 102 -0.84 1.60 6.26
CA THR A 102 -0.77 0.20 6.72
C THR A 102 -0.92 0.08 8.23
N SER A 103 -1.57 -1.00 8.67
CA SER A 103 -1.70 -1.36 10.09
C SER A 103 -0.38 -1.82 10.74
N ARG A 104 0.66 -2.08 9.94
CA ARG A 104 2.00 -2.47 10.40
C ARG A 104 2.60 -1.48 11.40
N GLN A 105 3.54 -2.00 12.18
CA GLN A 105 4.32 -1.24 13.12
C GLN A 105 5.54 -0.60 12.45
N GLN A 106 5.92 0.58 12.90
CA GLN A 106 7.00 1.38 12.36
C GLN A 106 8.37 0.69 12.47
N PHE A 107 8.56 -0.21 13.44
CA PHE A 107 9.83 -0.93 13.61
C PHE A 107 10.13 -1.92 12.48
N ILE A 108 9.16 -2.29 11.63
CA ILE A 108 9.39 -3.07 10.39
C ILE A 108 9.30 -2.21 9.12
N ALA A 109 9.56 -0.91 9.24
CA ALA A 109 9.44 0.02 8.13
C ALA A 109 10.44 -0.23 7.01
N GLU A 110 11.66 -0.69 7.32
CA GLU A 110 12.69 -0.95 6.32
C GLU A 110 12.32 -2.14 5.42
N GLU A 111 11.86 -3.25 6.01
CA GLU A 111 11.41 -4.44 5.30
C GLU A 111 10.17 -4.14 4.47
N THR A 112 9.24 -3.38 5.05
CA THR A 112 8.04 -2.92 4.36
C THR A 112 8.40 -2.07 3.14
N LYS A 113 9.34 -1.13 3.30
CA LYS A 113 9.83 -0.30 2.19
C LYS A 113 10.53 -1.14 1.12
N LYS A 114 11.40 -2.09 1.49
CA LYS A 114 12.06 -3.00 0.55
C LYS A 114 11.04 -3.79 -0.28
N PHE A 115 9.96 -4.28 0.34
CA PHE A 115 8.87 -4.95 -0.37
C PHE A 115 8.19 -4.01 -1.38
N VAL A 116 7.82 -2.80 -0.95
CA VAL A 116 7.13 -1.81 -1.81
C VAL A 116 8.02 -1.36 -2.96
N ASP A 117 9.29 -1.05 -2.71
CA ASP A 117 10.24 -0.61 -3.75
C ASP A 117 10.49 -1.72 -4.78
N LYS A 118 10.51 -2.99 -4.36
CA LYS A 118 10.68 -4.14 -5.25
C LYS A 118 9.47 -4.40 -6.13
N HIS A 119 8.25 -4.34 -5.58
CA HIS A 119 7.04 -4.81 -6.26
C HIS A 119 6.18 -3.69 -6.86
N TYR A 120 6.30 -2.47 -6.33
CA TYR A 120 5.55 -1.28 -6.75
C TYR A 120 6.49 -0.07 -6.97
N PRO A 121 7.58 -0.23 -7.76
CA PRO A 121 8.62 0.77 -7.90
C PRO A 121 8.08 2.09 -8.43
N GLY A 122 8.34 3.17 -7.69
CA GLY A 122 7.97 4.52 -8.11
C GLY A 122 6.46 4.73 -8.25
N ILE A 123 5.62 3.95 -7.55
CA ILE A 123 4.16 4.14 -7.54
C ILE A 123 3.74 5.11 -6.43
N PHE A 124 4.06 4.78 -5.19
CA PHE A 124 3.60 5.49 -4.00
C PHE A 124 4.50 6.66 -3.63
N GLU A 125 3.92 7.76 -3.15
CA GLU A 125 4.66 8.93 -2.66
C GLU A 125 5.18 8.72 -1.23
N SER A 126 4.39 8.07 -0.38
CA SER A 126 4.68 7.86 1.04
C SER A 126 4.05 6.56 1.57
N ILE A 127 4.60 6.06 2.68
CA ILE A 127 4.05 4.96 3.47
C ILE A 127 3.80 5.49 4.89
N TYR A 128 2.57 5.33 5.39
CA TYR A 128 2.16 5.73 6.73
C TYR A 128 1.85 4.49 7.57
N PHE A 129 2.48 4.40 8.75
CA PHE A 129 2.33 3.29 9.68
C PHE A 129 1.37 3.64 10.81
N CYS A 130 0.34 2.84 11.00
CA CYS A 130 -0.65 3.02 12.05
C CYS A 130 -0.20 2.45 13.40
N ASN A 131 0.80 1.57 13.44
CA ASN A 131 1.23 0.89 14.67
C ASN A 131 0.05 0.20 15.39
N LEU A 132 -0.72 -0.62 14.68
CA LEU A 132 -1.83 -1.39 15.29
C LEU A 132 -1.28 -2.72 15.83
N GLY A 133 -1.95 -3.33 16.80
CA GLY A 133 -1.51 -4.62 17.36
C GLY A 133 -0.14 -4.56 18.07
N LEU A 134 0.13 -3.47 18.79
CA LEU A 134 1.30 -3.33 19.67
C LEU A 134 1.08 -4.11 20.97
N SER A 135 2.14 -4.75 21.47
CA SER A 135 2.23 -5.24 22.84
C SER A 135 2.30 -4.07 23.83
N ASP A 136 2.04 -4.35 25.11
CA ASP A 136 2.12 -3.34 26.18
C ASP A 136 3.50 -2.65 26.25
N ALA A 137 4.57 -3.41 26.02
CA ALA A 137 5.93 -2.87 26.00
C ALA A 137 6.15 -1.93 24.81
N GLU A 138 5.70 -2.31 23.62
CA GLU A 138 5.84 -1.50 22.41
C GLU A 138 4.98 -0.23 22.45
N GLN A 139 3.86 -0.23 23.17
CA GLN A 139 3.03 0.96 23.38
C GLN A 139 3.73 2.07 24.17
N LEU A 140 4.83 1.76 24.86
CA LEU A 140 5.66 2.76 25.54
C LEU A 140 6.51 3.58 24.56
N GLU A 141 6.82 3.03 23.39
CA GLU A 141 7.68 3.63 22.38
C GLU A 141 6.90 4.10 21.13
N TYR A 142 5.89 3.34 20.74
CA TYR A 142 5.10 3.57 19.53
C TYR A 142 3.66 3.96 19.86
N VAL A 143 3.18 5.02 19.20
CA VAL A 143 1.80 5.47 19.32
C VAL A 143 0.96 4.84 18.21
N SER A 144 -0.07 4.11 18.63
CA SER A 144 -1.08 3.56 17.73
C SER A 144 -2.02 4.67 17.22
N LYS A 145 -2.27 4.68 15.91
CA LYS A 145 -3.07 5.71 15.24
C LYS A 145 -4.04 5.07 14.25
N PRO A 146 -5.33 5.40 14.30
CA PRO A 146 -6.29 4.81 13.38
C PRO A 146 -6.09 5.36 11.97
N LYS A 147 -6.46 4.54 10.96
CA LYS A 147 -6.39 4.94 9.56
C LYS A 147 -7.19 6.21 9.28
N SER A 148 -8.35 6.36 9.89
CA SER A 148 -9.19 7.57 9.79
C SER A 148 -8.42 8.85 10.18
N ALA A 149 -7.65 8.83 11.28
CA ALA A 149 -6.86 9.99 11.68
C ALA A 149 -5.76 10.32 10.65
N ILE A 150 -5.09 9.30 10.09
CA ILE A 150 -4.08 9.52 9.04
C ILE A 150 -4.74 10.02 7.75
N CYS A 151 -5.85 9.43 7.34
CA CYS A 151 -6.64 9.85 6.18
C CYS A 151 -7.05 11.33 6.28
N GLN A 152 -7.48 11.76 7.47
CA GLN A 152 -7.84 13.16 7.74
C GLN A 152 -6.64 14.10 7.61
N GLU A 153 -5.49 13.73 8.16
CA GLU A 153 -4.30 14.58 8.17
C GLU A 153 -3.72 14.83 6.79
N ILE A 154 -3.74 13.81 5.92
CA ILE A 154 -3.13 13.90 4.58
C ILE A 154 -4.15 14.25 3.49
N GLY A 155 -5.44 14.33 3.84
CA GLY A 155 -6.52 14.64 2.91
C GLY A 155 -6.77 13.54 1.89
N VAL A 156 -7.07 12.32 2.35
CA VAL A 156 -7.44 11.18 1.49
C VAL A 156 -8.85 11.38 0.92
N ASP A 157 -9.01 11.15 -0.38
CA ASP A 157 -10.31 11.16 -1.07
C ASP A 157 -10.93 9.76 -1.15
N VAL A 158 -10.10 8.73 -1.37
CA VAL A 158 -10.53 7.33 -1.49
C VAL A 158 -9.58 6.42 -0.72
N LEU A 159 -10.13 5.52 0.10
CA LEU A 159 -9.39 4.45 0.76
C LEU A 159 -9.69 3.11 0.09
N ILE A 160 -8.65 2.31 -0.21
CA ILE A 160 -8.76 0.91 -0.62
C ILE A 160 -8.19 0.05 0.53
N ASP A 161 -9.02 -0.76 1.16
CA ASP A 161 -8.67 -1.50 2.38
C ASP A 161 -9.49 -2.79 2.47
N ASP A 162 -8.94 -3.87 3.03
CA ASP A 162 -9.67 -5.13 3.24
C ASP A 162 -10.37 -5.19 4.61
N GLY A 163 -10.00 -4.33 5.55
CA GLY A 163 -10.52 -4.29 6.90
C GLY A 163 -11.86 -3.57 7.01
N LEU A 164 -12.94 -4.33 7.26
CA LEU A 164 -14.29 -3.79 7.47
C LEU A 164 -14.33 -2.76 8.60
N ASP A 165 -13.60 -3.02 9.68
CA ASP A 165 -13.46 -2.13 10.83
C ASP A 165 -12.85 -0.77 10.43
N HIS A 166 -11.79 -0.79 9.62
CA HIS A 166 -11.15 0.42 9.08
C HIS A 166 -12.05 1.15 8.10
N ALA A 167 -12.74 0.40 7.24
CA ALA A 167 -13.66 0.95 6.26
C ALA A 167 -14.81 1.70 6.93
N ILE A 168 -15.44 1.11 7.96
CA ILE A 168 -16.51 1.76 8.74
C ILE A 168 -15.98 2.99 9.45
N ASP A 169 -14.81 2.91 10.11
CA ASP A 169 -14.23 4.05 10.82
C ASP A 169 -13.96 5.23 9.88
N CYS A 170 -13.33 4.99 8.73
CA CYS A 170 -13.02 6.04 7.77
C CYS A 170 -14.27 6.62 7.10
N ALA A 171 -15.20 5.76 6.67
CA ALA A 171 -16.43 6.18 6.02
C ALA A 171 -17.34 7.01 6.94
N THR A 172 -17.48 6.61 8.20
CA THR A 172 -18.38 7.27 9.15
C THR A 172 -17.77 8.52 9.80
N SER A 173 -16.46 8.54 10.00
CA SER A 173 -15.78 9.67 10.65
C SER A 173 -15.43 10.81 9.68
N LEU A 174 -15.19 10.50 8.41
CA LEU A 174 -14.64 11.46 7.43
C LEU A 174 -15.50 11.67 6.20
N ASP A 175 -16.52 10.83 5.97
CA ASP A 175 -17.33 10.85 4.74
C ASP A 175 -16.50 10.67 3.45
N ILE A 176 -15.40 9.90 3.53
CA ILE A 176 -14.59 9.53 2.36
C ILE A 176 -15.14 8.27 1.70
N GLU A 177 -14.89 8.10 0.40
CA GLU A 177 -15.23 6.86 -0.30
C GLU A 177 -14.27 5.74 0.12
N VAL A 178 -14.81 4.56 0.42
CA VAL A 178 -14.01 3.37 0.75
C VAL A 178 -14.35 2.24 -0.20
N LEU A 179 -13.33 1.76 -0.91
CA LEU A 179 -13.39 0.52 -1.69
C LEU A 179 -12.93 -0.63 -0.79
N LEU A 180 -13.90 -1.34 -0.19
CA LEU A 180 -13.66 -2.48 0.68
C LEU A 180 -13.25 -3.70 -0.16
N TYR A 181 -11.95 -3.97 -0.21
CA TYR A 181 -11.37 -5.01 -1.07
C TYR A 181 -11.59 -6.40 -0.47
N ASP A 182 -12.30 -7.24 -1.23
CA ASP A 182 -12.68 -8.60 -0.88
C ASP A 182 -12.19 -9.56 -1.97
N ARG A 183 -10.88 -9.81 -1.98
CA ARG A 183 -10.22 -10.54 -3.06
C ARG A 183 -10.94 -11.86 -3.37
N LYS A 184 -11.52 -11.96 -4.57
CA LYS A 184 -12.28 -13.15 -5.02
C LYS A 184 -13.43 -13.54 -4.08
N ASN A 185 -13.97 -12.60 -3.29
CA ASN A 185 -15.04 -12.82 -2.31
C ASN A 185 -14.68 -13.86 -1.23
N GLN A 186 -13.44 -13.86 -0.75
CA GLN A 186 -12.92 -14.88 0.18
C GLN A 186 -12.60 -14.36 1.59
N TYR A 187 -12.62 -13.04 1.82
CA TYR A 187 -12.14 -12.43 3.06
C TYR A 187 -13.23 -12.39 4.13
N ARG A 188 -13.35 -13.47 4.91
CA ARG A 188 -14.45 -13.63 5.89
C ARG A 188 -14.52 -12.50 6.92
N TRP A 189 -13.40 -11.91 7.34
CA TRP A 189 -13.35 -10.81 8.29
C TRP A 189 -14.03 -9.54 7.80
N ASN A 190 -14.19 -9.38 6.48
CA ASN A 190 -14.73 -8.15 5.91
C ASN A 190 -16.26 -8.19 5.71
N HIS A 191 -16.95 -9.21 6.20
CA HIS A 191 -18.41 -9.35 6.11
C HIS A 191 -19.10 -9.28 7.48
N LEU A 192 -20.16 -8.47 7.58
CA LEU A 192 -20.95 -8.26 8.81
C LEU A 192 -21.57 -9.54 9.42
N ASN A 193 -21.72 -10.60 8.62
CA ASN A 193 -22.52 -11.78 8.95
C ASN A 193 -21.71 -13.02 9.40
N ASN A 194 -20.38 -12.96 9.51
CA ASN A 194 -19.58 -14.10 9.96
C ASN A 194 -19.56 -14.27 11.49
N LYS A 195 -20.72 -14.08 12.13
CA LYS A 195 -20.98 -14.55 13.50
C LYS A 195 -21.24 -16.06 13.44
N THR A 196 -20.19 -16.87 13.39
CA THR A 196 -20.36 -18.32 13.58
C THR A 196 -21.04 -18.57 14.93
N SER A 197 -22.09 -19.39 14.92
CA SER A 197 -22.94 -19.77 16.06
C SER A 197 -22.23 -20.55 17.17
N SER A 198 -20.91 -20.46 17.27
CA SER A 198 -20.11 -20.98 18.36
C SER A 198 -20.29 -20.03 19.54
N GLY A 199 -21.00 -20.46 20.59
CA GLY A 199 -21.41 -19.67 21.76
C GLY A 199 -20.28 -19.11 22.64
N VAL A 200 -19.31 -18.43 22.04
CA VAL A 200 -18.26 -17.67 22.70
C VAL A 200 -18.77 -16.23 22.85
N ASN A 201 -18.72 -15.73 24.08
CA ASN A 201 -19.26 -14.44 24.50
C ASN A 201 -18.99 -13.30 23.50
N ASN A 202 -20.07 -12.61 23.08
CA ASN A 202 -20.14 -11.49 22.14
C ASN A 202 -19.48 -10.17 22.63
N ASN A 203 -18.51 -10.23 23.55
CA ASN A 203 -17.83 -9.06 24.10
C ASN A 203 -16.43 -8.83 23.50
N SER A 204 -16.08 -9.54 22.43
CA SER A 204 -14.76 -9.49 21.82
C SER A 204 -14.53 -8.12 21.17
N ARG A 205 -13.55 -7.39 21.71
CA ARG A 205 -13.15 -6.05 21.29
C ARG A 205 -12.28 -6.16 20.03
N PRO A 206 -12.54 -5.41 18.94
CA PRO A 206 -11.64 -5.42 17.79
C PRO A 206 -10.27 -4.88 18.19
N VAL A 207 -9.29 -5.78 18.30
CA VAL A 207 -7.90 -5.47 18.69
C VAL A 207 -7.14 -4.75 17.56
N SER A 208 -7.61 -4.92 16.33
CA SER A 208 -7.16 -4.21 15.12
C SER A 208 -7.45 -2.71 15.14
N LEU A 209 -8.33 -2.23 16.03
CA LEU A 209 -8.71 -0.82 16.11
C LEU A 209 -8.06 -0.11 17.29
N THR A 210 -7.97 1.21 17.21
CA THR A 210 -7.67 2.03 18.41
C THR A 210 -8.88 2.08 19.34
N ALA A 211 -8.69 2.51 20.59
CA ALA A 211 -9.80 2.62 21.55
C ALA A 211 -10.95 3.52 21.04
N MET A 212 -10.60 4.61 20.35
CA MET A 212 -11.57 5.53 19.75
C MET A 212 -12.32 4.86 18.59
N SER A 213 -11.60 4.27 17.63
CA SER A 213 -12.23 3.59 16.48
C SER A 213 -13.10 2.41 16.93
N ARG A 214 -12.71 1.68 17.99
CA ARG A 214 -13.54 0.62 18.59
C ARG A 214 -14.90 1.15 19.05
N GLN A 215 -14.92 2.31 19.71
CA GLN A 215 -16.16 2.89 20.21
C GLN A 215 -17.08 3.29 19.05
N LEU A 216 -16.52 3.87 17.99
CA LEU A 216 -17.27 4.23 16.77
C LEU A 216 -17.83 2.99 16.08
N TYR A 217 -17.02 1.95 15.91
CA TYR A 217 -17.46 0.68 15.34
C TYR A 217 -18.58 0.04 16.17
N HIS A 218 -18.45 0.00 17.50
CA HIS A 218 -19.48 -0.57 18.36
C HIS A 218 -20.80 0.22 18.28
N ASN A 219 -20.72 1.55 18.24
CA ASN A 219 -21.90 2.40 18.05
C ASN A 219 -22.57 2.14 16.70
N TYR A 220 -21.78 1.99 15.63
CA TYR A 220 -22.30 1.66 14.31
C TYR A 220 -22.96 0.27 14.29
N SER A 221 -22.26 -0.77 14.75
CA SER A 221 -22.78 -2.14 14.77
C SER A 221 -24.03 -2.30 15.64
N SER A 222 -24.15 -1.53 16.72
CA SER A 222 -25.33 -1.58 17.61
C SER A 222 -26.56 -0.92 16.99
N ASN A 223 -26.36 0.08 16.13
CA ASN A 223 -27.44 0.83 15.48
C ASN A 223 -27.79 0.30 14.07
N ASN A 224 -26.93 -0.52 13.47
CA ASN A 224 -27.14 -1.08 12.13
C ASN A 224 -28.04 -2.33 12.17
N CYS A 225 -29.35 -2.12 12.25
CA CYS A 225 -30.35 -3.20 12.29
C CYS A 225 -30.50 -3.99 10.98
N ASN A 226 -30.03 -3.44 9.85
CA ASN A 226 -30.23 -4.01 8.52
C ASN A 226 -29.00 -4.76 7.97
N ASN A 227 -27.90 -4.83 8.75
CA ASN A 227 -26.60 -5.37 8.30
C ASN A 227 -26.15 -4.83 6.93
N SER A 228 -26.48 -3.57 6.64
CA SER A 228 -26.08 -2.90 5.39
C SER A 228 -24.84 -2.05 5.61
N LEU A 229 -23.89 -2.05 4.67
CA LEU A 229 -22.75 -1.13 4.70
C LEU A 229 -23.21 0.33 4.58
N PRO A 230 -22.43 1.31 5.09
CA PRO A 230 -22.65 2.73 4.78
C PRO A 230 -22.62 2.98 3.27
N SER A 231 -23.32 4.01 2.80
CA SER A 231 -23.49 4.28 1.36
C SER A 231 -22.19 4.64 0.62
N ASN A 232 -21.18 5.12 1.36
CA ASN A 232 -19.84 5.45 0.87
C ASN A 232 -18.82 4.31 1.08
N ILE A 233 -19.29 3.10 1.40
CA ILE A 233 -18.47 1.89 1.36
C ILE A 233 -18.96 1.00 0.24
N THR A 234 -18.09 0.77 -0.73
CA THR A 234 -18.36 -0.12 -1.84
C THR A 234 -17.45 -1.34 -1.78
N ARG A 235 -18.03 -2.53 -1.70
CA ARG A 235 -17.26 -3.78 -1.75
C ARG A 235 -16.85 -4.10 -3.18
N VAL A 236 -15.58 -4.46 -3.37
CA VAL A 236 -14.98 -4.79 -4.67
C VAL A 236 -14.17 -6.08 -4.56
N SER A 237 -14.25 -6.94 -5.57
CA SER A 237 -13.66 -8.29 -5.50
C SER A 237 -12.34 -8.47 -6.25
N SER A 238 -11.96 -7.47 -7.05
CA SER A 238 -10.73 -7.48 -7.85
C SER A 238 -10.19 -6.07 -8.11
N TRP A 239 -8.91 -5.97 -8.46
CA TRP A 239 -8.30 -4.69 -8.85
C TRP A 239 -8.81 -4.13 -10.19
N LYS A 240 -9.45 -4.97 -11.01
CA LYS A 240 -10.19 -4.51 -12.21
C LYS A 240 -11.45 -3.76 -11.82
N GLU A 241 -12.24 -4.29 -10.88
CA GLU A 241 -13.40 -3.57 -10.34
C GLU A 241 -12.99 -2.26 -9.68
N ILE A 242 -11.89 -2.25 -8.91
CA ILE A 242 -11.33 -1.01 -8.34
C ILE A 242 -11.10 0.03 -9.44
N LEU A 243 -10.50 -0.34 -10.57
CA LEU A 243 -10.22 0.59 -11.67
C LEU A 243 -11.50 1.22 -12.26
N ASP A 244 -12.62 0.50 -12.26
CA ASP A 244 -13.89 0.99 -12.80
C ASP A 244 -14.46 2.17 -11.97
N TYR A 245 -14.11 2.28 -10.68
CA TYR A 245 -14.46 3.42 -9.82
C TYR A 245 -13.66 4.68 -10.13
N PHE A 246 -12.58 4.56 -10.91
CA PHE A 246 -11.80 5.67 -11.39
C PHE A 246 -12.04 5.80 -12.90
N PRO A 247 -13.09 6.49 -13.36
CA PRO A 247 -13.36 6.64 -14.79
C PRO A 247 -12.23 7.41 -15.50
N LYS A 248 -12.09 7.19 -16.80
CA LYS A 248 -11.10 7.93 -17.61
C LYS A 248 -11.42 9.43 -17.53
N PRO A 249 -10.40 10.30 -17.38
CA PRO A 249 -10.62 11.72 -17.57
C PRO A 249 -11.21 11.90 -18.97
N HIS A 250 -12.30 12.65 -19.05
CA HIS A 250 -12.93 12.93 -20.32
C HIS A 250 -11.96 13.67 -21.24
N SER A 251 -11.90 13.28 -22.52
CA SER A 251 -11.11 14.00 -23.50
C SER A 251 -11.57 15.47 -23.53
N PRO A 252 -10.66 16.44 -23.39
CA PRO A 252 -11.01 17.85 -23.60
C PRO A 252 -11.52 18.09 -25.03
N LEU A 253 -11.19 17.20 -25.97
CA LEU A 253 -11.64 17.24 -27.36
C LEU A 253 -12.99 16.54 -27.61
N ARG A 254 -13.65 16.00 -26.58
CA ARG A 254 -14.95 15.31 -26.77
C ARG A 254 -16.07 16.21 -27.31
N HIS A 255 -15.91 17.53 -27.20
CA HIS A 255 -16.83 18.52 -27.74
C HIS A 255 -16.27 19.24 -28.97
N CYS A 256 -15.10 18.83 -29.46
CA CYS A 256 -14.58 19.33 -30.73
C CYS A 256 -15.37 18.67 -31.86
N TYR A 257 -16.07 19.49 -32.63
CA TYR A 257 -16.74 19.06 -33.84
C TYR A 257 -15.68 18.86 -34.93
N TYR A 258 -15.51 17.62 -35.36
CA TYR A 258 -14.68 17.29 -36.52
C TYR A 258 -15.60 17.28 -37.76
N PRO A 259 -15.32 18.11 -38.77
CA PRO A 259 -16.02 18.02 -40.06
C PRO A 259 -15.84 16.60 -40.63
N GLN A 260 -16.91 16.04 -41.20
CA GLN A 260 -16.95 14.66 -41.72
C GLN A 260 -15.95 14.38 -42.86
N ASP A 261 -15.25 15.39 -43.36
CA ASP A 261 -14.38 15.31 -44.53
C ASP A 261 -12.90 14.96 -44.19
N LEU A 262 -12.60 14.57 -42.94
CA LEU A 262 -11.25 14.19 -42.47
C LEU A 262 -11.18 12.77 -41.89
N MET A 263 -12.20 11.94 -42.11
CA MET A 263 -12.11 10.51 -41.79
C MET A 263 -11.37 9.82 -42.93
N ASP A 264 -10.04 9.78 -42.86
CA ASP A 264 -9.28 8.76 -43.58
C ASP A 264 -9.54 7.44 -42.87
N ASP A 265 -10.07 6.48 -43.63
CA ASP A 265 -10.31 5.10 -43.23
C ASP A 265 -8.96 4.41 -42.97
N ASP A 266 -8.40 4.55 -41.77
CA ASP A 266 -7.38 3.62 -41.29
C ASP A 266 -8.07 2.62 -40.34
N ASP A 267 -8.55 1.56 -40.98
CA ASP A 267 -8.93 0.28 -40.37
C ASP A 267 -7.80 -0.22 -39.45
N ASP A 268 -8.22 -0.84 -38.35
CA ASP A 268 -7.40 -1.69 -37.51
C ASP A 268 -6.53 -2.64 -38.36
N GLN A 269 -5.22 -2.38 -38.42
CA GLN A 269 -4.22 -3.40 -38.74
C GLN A 269 -3.16 -3.43 -37.65
N ASP A 270 -3.06 -4.61 -37.06
CA ASP A 270 -1.99 -5.05 -36.19
C ASP A 270 -0.63 -4.76 -36.84
N ASP A 271 0.15 -3.84 -36.26
CA ASP A 271 1.56 -3.72 -36.59
C ASP A 271 2.37 -4.52 -35.56
N ASP A 272 2.77 -5.71 -36.03
CA ASP A 272 3.82 -6.55 -35.50
C ASP A 272 5.09 -5.76 -35.15
N TYR A 273 5.67 -6.09 -34.01
CA TYR A 273 7.04 -5.71 -33.65
C TYR A 273 8.01 -6.36 -34.64
N GLU A 274 8.47 -5.62 -35.63
CA GLU A 274 9.72 -5.94 -36.33
C GLU A 274 10.89 -5.07 -35.85
N ASP A 275 11.97 -5.79 -35.57
CA ASP A 275 13.26 -5.43 -35.02
C ASP A 275 13.99 -4.36 -35.87
N GLY A 276 14.57 -3.36 -35.20
CA GLY A 276 15.32 -2.27 -35.82
C GLY A 276 16.40 -1.72 -34.87
N PRO A 277 17.56 -1.31 -35.39
CA PRO A 277 18.86 -1.74 -34.88
C PRO A 277 19.38 -0.92 -33.69
N SER A 278 20.33 -1.55 -32.99
CA SER A 278 21.09 -1.02 -31.86
C SER A 278 21.55 0.44 -32.05
N CYS A 279 21.11 1.31 -31.14
CA CYS A 279 21.76 2.61 -30.95
C CYS A 279 23.13 2.39 -30.28
N GLU A 280 24.18 2.52 -31.08
CA GLU A 280 25.56 2.69 -30.64
C GLU A 280 25.70 3.98 -29.82
N TYR A 281 26.43 3.89 -28.72
CA TYR A 281 26.76 4.98 -27.82
C TYR A 281 27.89 5.81 -28.43
N GLU A 282 27.74 7.13 -28.43
CA GLU A 282 28.80 8.05 -28.85
C GLU A 282 29.80 8.23 -27.70
N THR A 283 30.98 7.61 -27.84
CA THR A 283 32.14 7.76 -26.96
C THR A 283 32.85 9.08 -27.27
N ILE A 284 32.98 9.96 -26.28
CA ILE A 284 33.85 11.14 -26.38
C ILE A 284 35.26 10.72 -25.92
N GLU A 285 36.19 10.63 -26.87
CA GLU A 285 37.61 10.43 -26.63
C GLU A 285 38.25 11.74 -26.13
N VAL A 286 39.01 11.65 -25.04
CA VAL A 286 39.92 12.72 -24.60
C VAL A 286 41.33 12.26 -24.97
N ASP A 287 41.84 12.79 -26.07
CA ASP A 287 43.20 12.51 -26.52
C ASP A 287 44.23 13.12 -25.57
N GLY A 288 45.13 12.26 -25.09
CA GLY A 288 46.38 12.64 -24.46
C GLY A 288 47.38 13.14 -25.49
N LEU A 289 48.03 14.26 -25.19
CA LEU A 289 49.26 14.68 -25.85
C LEU A 289 50.43 14.35 -24.92
N THR A 290 51.20 13.34 -25.33
CA THR A 290 52.64 13.19 -25.06
C THR A 290 53.38 13.83 -26.26
N ASP A 291 54.63 14.29 -26.26
CA ASP A 291 55.84 13.98 -25.49
C ASP A 291 56.88 15.14 -25.62
N ASP A 292 57.84 15.13 -24.69
CA ASP A 292 59.27 15.49 -24.80
C ASP A 292 59.80 16.93 -25.02
N GLU A 293 60.66 17.39 -24.09
CA GLU A 293 62.11 17.54 -24.32
C GLU A 293 62.90 17.90 -23.02
N GLU A 294 64.11 17.37 -22.94
CA GLU A 294 65.14 17.53 -21.89
C GLU A 294 65.64 18.98 -21.73
N ASP A 295 66.04 19.38 -20.50
CA ASP A 295 67.44 19.80 -20.21
C ASP A 295 67.63 20.33 -18.78
N GLY A 296 68.55 19.69 -18.04
CA GLY A 296 69.72 20.32 -17.42
C GLY A 296 69.61 21.34 -16.27
N TYR A 297 70.38 21.03 -15.21
CA TYR A 297 71.14 21.93 -14.32
C TYR A 297 70.61 22.36 -12.92
N GLN A 298 71.14 21.65 -11.92
CA GLN A 298 71.85 22.11 -10.70
C GLN A 298 71.19 23.06 -9.66
N SER A 299 71.03 22.48 -8.46
CA SER A 299 71.64 22.87 -7.17
C SER A 299 71.48 24.29 -6.63
N THR A 300 70.70 24.43 -5.56
CA THR A 300 71.01 25.00 -4.22
C THR A 300 69.66 25.03 -3.48
N GLY A 301 69.44 24.71 -2.20
CA GLY A 301 70.26 24.60 -1.01
C GLY A 301 69.36 25.03 0.17
N SER A 302 69.66 24.52 1.37
CA SER A 302 69.12 24.94 2.69
C SER A 302 67.72 24.40 3.05
N SER A 303 67.62 23.40 3.93
CA SER A 303 67.58 23.51 5.42
C SER A 303 66.33 24.28 5.87
N THR A 304 65.48 23.82 6.78
CA THR A 304 65.69 23.18 8.09
C THR A 304 64.31 22.74 8.64
N GLU A 305 64.31 21.64 9.41
CA GLU A 305 63.69 21.46 10.76
C GLU A 305 62.22 21.86 10.99
N ALA A 306 61.45 21.20 11.85
CA ALA A 306 61.51 19.96 12.63
C ALA A 306 60.11 19.79 13.27
N GLU A 307 59.80 18.54 13.66
CA GLU A 307 59.10 18.09 14.90
C GLU A 307 58.26 19.16 15.65
N ASP A 308 56.99 18.94 15.98
CA ASP A 308 56.34 17.77 16.61
C ASP A 308 54.89 17.56 16.11
#